data_AF-A0A2E2E1P0-F1
#
_entry.id   AF-A0A2E2E1P0-F1
#
_cell.length_a   1.000
_cell.length_b   1.000
_cell.length_c   1.000
_cell.angle_alpha   90.00
_cell.angle_beta   90.00
_cell.angle_gamma   90.00
#
_symmetry.space_group_name_H-M   'P 1'
#
loop_
_entity.id
_entity.type
_entity.pdbx_description
1 polymer ?
#
loop_
_entity_poly.entity_id
_entity_poly.type
_entity_poly.pdbx_seq_one_letter_code
_entity_poly.pdbx_strand_id
1 'polypeptide(L)'
;MQDPQEMKAVMADLIARELRRLAMLSDIVVYTLYDPEMPDDPLDFTLLDREEIGGDIELDIDFTFEGVALWYLCRRDGDAFKAKKILIQIRDGRFVHGQVGDFDGFWDEFPQYVSEDRWVRSAVLQGGVNDDSEFSDQFAAAAE
;
A
#
# COMPACT_ATOMS: atom_id res chain seq x y z
N MET A 1 -2.52 -29.14 9.27
CA MET A 1 -3.37 -27.94 9.41
C MET A 1 -2.50 -26.90 10.06
N GLN A 2 -2.08 -25.87 9.32
CA GLN A 2 -1.42 -24.70 9.92
C GLN A 2 -2.46 -23.89 10.69
N ASP A 3 -2.06 -23.34 11.84
CA ASP A 3 -2.92 -22.50 12.67
C ASP A 3 -3.28 -21.22 11.87
N PRO A 4 -4.56 -20.85 11.76
CA PRO A 4 -4.98 -19.60 11.11
C PRO A 4 -4.28 -18.34 11.64
N GLN A 5 -3.82 -18.32 12.89
CA GLN A 5 -3.04 -17.21 13.43
C GLN A 5 -1.59 -17.19 12.93
N GLU A 6 -0.96 -18.36 12.79
CA GLU A 6 0.39 -18.47 12.22
C GLU A 6 0.40 -18.05 10.75
N MET A 7 -0.63 -18.43 9.98
CA MET A 7 -0.75 -18.05 8.58
C MET A 7 -0.87 -16.53 8.40
N LYS A 8 -1.61 -15.84 9.30
CA LYS A 8 -1.74 -14.38 9.31
C LYS A 8 -0.44 -13.65 9.62
N ALA A 9 0.31 -14.14 10.60
CA ALA A 9 1.61 -13.56 10.95
C ALA A 9 2.62 -13.70 9.80
N VAL A 10 2.61 -14.85 9.11
CA VAL A 10 3.44 -15.07 7.93
C VAL A 10 3.04 -14.14 6.77
N MET A 11 1.74 -13.98 6.51
CA MET A 11 1.27 -13.05 5.46
C MET A 11 1.68 -11.60 5.75
N ALA A 12 1.50 -11.13 6.98
CA ALA A 12 1.93 -9.80 7.39
C ALA A 12 3.45 -9.61 7.16
N ASP A 13 4.28 -10.56 7.57
CA ASP A 13 5.73 -10.50 7.35
C ASP A 13 6.09 -10.47 5.85
N LEU A 14 5.41 -11.27 5.02
CA LEU A 14 5.61 -11.26 3.56
C LEU A 14 5.27 -9.91 2.93
N ILE A 15 4.14 -9.31 3.32
CA ILE A 15 3.69 -8.00 2.81
C ILE A 15 4.67 -6.90 3.26
N ALA A 16 5.10 -6.91 4.52
CA ALA A 16 6.05 -5.94 5.03
C ALA A 16 7.41 -6.03 4.32
N ARG A 17 7.90 -7.25 4.06
CA ARG A 17 9.13 -7.46 3.28
C ARG A 17 8.99 -6.93 1.87
N GLU A 18 7.86 -7.18 1.22
CA GLU A 18 7.62 -6.73 -0.15
C GLU A 18 7.49 -5.19 -0.22
N LEU A 19 6.75 -4.57 0.71
CA LEU A 19 6.68 -3.10 0.83
C LEU A 19 8.09 -2.49 0.99
N ARG A 20 8.92 -3.05 1.87
CA ARG A 20 10.31 -2.60 2.04
C ARG A 20 11.13 -2.77 0.75
N ARG A 21 11.01 -3.92 0.08
CA ARG A 21 11.70 -4.19 -1.18
C ARG A 21 11.32 -3.17 -2.25
N LEU A 22 10.03 -2.90 -2.40
CA LEU A 22 9.51 -1.95 -3.39
C LEU A 22 9.90 -0.50 -3.06
N ALA A 23 9.92 -0.13 -1.78
CA ALA A 23 10.37 1.20 -1.35
C ALA A 23 11.84 1.45 -1.71
N MET A 24 12.72 0.46 -1.48
CA MET A 24 14.13 0.54 -1.89
C MET A 24 14.31 0.71 -3.41
N LEU A 25 13.30 0.38 -4.22
CA LEU A 25 13.33 0.55 -5.68
C LEU A 25 12.61 1.80 -6.17
N SER A 26 11.91 2.51 -5.28
CA SER A 26 11.07 3.67 -5.58
C SER A 26 11.81 4.99 -5.36
N ASP A 27 11.57 5.96 -6.24
CA ASP A 27 12.06 7.33 -6.11
C ASP A 27 11.17 8.15 -5.18
N ILE A 28 9.86 7.88 -5.17
CA ILE A 28 8.90 8.46 -4.22
C ILE A 28 8.08 7.35 -3.59
N VAL A 29 7.89 7.44 -2.27
CA VAL A 29 6.86 6.69 -1.55
C VAL A 29 5.88 7.66 -0.92
N VAL A 30 4.59 7.47 -1.19
CA VAL A 30 3.52 8.15 -0.46
C VAL A 30 2.78 7.13 0.40
N TYR A 31 2.64 7.43 1.68
CA TYR A 31 1.82 6.69 2.62
C TYR A 31 0.66 7.55 3.07
N THR A 32 -0.52 6.94 3.13
CA THR A 32 -1.71 7.55 3.71
C THR A 32 -2.45 6.55 4.58
N LEU A 33 -3.00 7.03 5.69
CA LEU A 33 -3.90 6.26 6.56
C LEU A 33 -5.24 6.98 6.62
N TYR A 34 -6.32 6.25 6.41
CA TYR A 34 -7.68 6.78 6.44
C TYR A 34 -8.52 6.13 7.52
N ASP A 35 -9.38 6.93 8.15
CA ASP A 35 -10.50 6.43 8.92
C ASP A 35 -11.59 5.95 7.94
N PRO A 36 -12.01 4.68 7.97
CA PRO A 36 -13.08 4.19 7.11
C PRO A 36 -14.43 4.87 7.37
N GLU A 37 -14.64 5.49 8.54
CA GLU A 37 -15.85 6.26 8.84
C GLU A 37 -15.76 7.71 8.34
N MET A 38 -14.55 8.22 8.11
CA MET A 38 -14.29 9.59 7.64
C MET A 38 -13.22 9.60 6.54
N PRO A 39 -13.53 9.10 5.32
CA PRO A 39 -12.54 8.85 4.28
C PRO A 39 -12.14 10.09 3.47
N ASP A 40 -12.67 11.27 3.80
CA ASP A 40 -12.43 12.50 3.03
C ASP A 40 -11.04 13.08 3.27
N ASP A 41 -10.51 12.94 4.49
CA ASP A 41 -9.18 13.41 4.88
C ASP A 41 -8.38 12.26 5.51
N PRO A 42 -7.09 12.11 5.17
CA PRO A 42 -6.24 11.11 5.80
C PRO A 42 -5.97 11.47 7.27
N LEU A 43 -6.00 10.46 8.14
CA LEU A 43 -5.50 10.51 9.51
C LEU A 43 -3.99 10.75 9.56
N ASP A 44 -3.26 10.18 8.60
CA ASP A 44 -1.83 10.35 8.45
C ASP A 44 -1.45 10.42 6.96
N PHE A 45 -0.47 11.25 6.66
CA PHE A 45 0.11 11.43 5.33
C PHE A 45 1.62 11.58 5.46
N THR A 46 2.36 10.74 4.75
CA THR A 46 3.82 10.83 4.68
C THR A 46 4.25 10.74 3.22
N LEU A 47 5.14 11.65 2.81
CA LEU A 47 5.82 11.61 1.52
C LEU A 47 7.32 11.45 1.78
N LEU A 48 7.91 10.43 1.16
CA LEU A 48 9.35 10.16 1.19
C LEU A 48 9.87 10.31 -0.24
N ASP A 49 10.86 11.18 -0.42
CA ASP A 49 11.54 11.40 -1.68
C ASP A 49 13.00 10.96 -1.54
N ARG A 50 13.43 10.03 -2.40
CA ARG A 50 14.79 9.49 -2.44
C ARG A 50 15.83 10.58 -2.65
N GLU A 51 15.55 11.57 -3.49
CA GLU A 51 16.49 12.66 -3.78
C GLU A 51 16.70 13.53 -2.53
N GLU A 52 15.63 13.81 -1.79
CA GLU A 52 15.69 14.59 -0.54
C GLU A 52 16.39 13.81 0.59
N ILE A 53 16.16 12.49 0.67
CA ILE A 53 16.79 11.61 1.66
C ILE A 53 18.29 11.41 1.35
N GLY A 54 18.66 11.42 0.06
CA GLY A 54 20.03 11.18 -0.39
C GLY A 54 20.48 9.70 -0.31
N GLY A 55 19.52 8.77 -0.30
CA GLY A 55 19.75 7.34 -0.14
C GLY A 55 18.48 6.52 -0.34
N ASP A 56 18.55 5.21 -0.11
CA ASP A 56 17.40 4.31 -0.28
C ASP A 56 16.26 4.67 0.69
N ILE A 57 15.02 4.50 0.22
CA ILE A 57 13.83 4.70 1.07
C ILE A 57 13.62 3.42 1.89
N GLU A 58 13.89 3.51 3.18
CA GLU A 58 13.62 2.45 4.15
C GLU A 58 12.29 2.69 4.86
N LEU A 59 11.37 1.73 4.79
CA LEU A 59 10.09 1.80 5.49
C LEU A 59 10.09 0.95 6.76
N ASP A 60 9.71 1.58 7.88
CA ASP A 60 9.34 0.85 9.08
C ASP A 60 7.86 0.47 9.02
N ILE A 61 7.59 -0.72 8.47
CA ILE A 61 6.23 -1.25 8.33
C ILE A 61 5.84 -2.02 9.59
N ASP A 62 4.84 -1.49 10.29
CA ASP A 62 4.05 -2.23 11.27
C ASP A 62 2.56 -2.23 10.86
N PHE A 63 1.84 -3.27 11.28
CA PHE A 63 0.41 -3.44 11.04
C PHE A 63 -0.39 -3.20 12.32
N THR A 64 0.08 -2.30 13.19
CA THR A 64 -0.58 -1.97 14.47
C THR A 64 -1.45 -0.73 14.37
N PHE A 65 -2.04 -0.49 13.20
CA PHE A 65 -2.98 0.60 12.94
C PHE A 65 -4.43 0.09 12.83
N GLU A 66 -5.38 1.03 12.95
CA GLU A 66 -6.80 0.81 12.62
C GLU A 66 -7.17 1.69 11.42
N GLY A 67 -7.90 1.12 10.47
CA GLY A 67 -8.37 1.84 9.28
C GLY A 67 -7.78 1.32 7.97
N VAL A 68 -7.70 2.20 6.97
CA VAL A 68 -7.26 1.87 5.60
C VAL A 68 -5.93 2.55 5.31
N ALA A 69 -4.86 1.77 5.29
CA ALA A 69 -3.54 2.21 4.88
C ALA A 69 -3.33 2.03 3.38
N LEU A 70 -2.66 2.98 2.75
CA LEU A 70 -2.38 2.99 1.33
C LEU A 70 -0.96 3.48 1.07
N TRP A 71 -0.20 2.68 0.32
CA TRP A 71 1.14 3.02 -0.15
C TRP A 71 1.14 3.17 -1.67
N TYR A 72 1.71 4.27 -2.16
CA TYR A 72 2.12 4.45 -3.55
C TYR A 72 3.65 4.39 -3.61
N LEU A 73 4.18 3.37 -4.27
CA LEU A 73 5.61 3.12 -4.41
C LEU A 73 5.99 3.40 -5.86
N CYS A 74 6.53 4.59 -6.11
CA CYS A 74 6.65 5.16 -7.44
C CYS A 74 8.11 5.26 -7.88
N ARG A 75 8.39 4.77 -9.08
CA ARG A 75 9.65 4.95 -9.78
C ARG A 75 9.44 5.82 -11.01
N ARG A 76 10.27 6.85 -11.14
CA ARG A 76 10.28 7.76 -12.28
C ARG A 76 11.19 7.20 -13.38
N ASP A 77 10.73 7.32 -14.62
CA ASP A 77 11.51 6.97 -15.82
C ASP A 77 11.34 8.09 -16.85
N GLY A 78 12.20 9.12 -16.74
CA GLY A 78 12.11 10.33 -17.56
C GLY A 78 10.82 11.11 -17.30
N ASP A 79 9.98 11.21 -18.33
CA ASP A 79 8.66 11.87 -18.28
C ASP A 79 7.53 10.92 -17.89
N ALA A 80 7.82 9.63 -17.72
CA ALA A 80 6.86 8.62 -17.29
C ALA A 80 7.13 8.19 -15.84
N PHE A 81 6.17 7.47 -15.27
CA PHE A 81 6.33 6.79 -13.99
C PHE A 81 5.70 5.41 -14.01
N LYS A 82 6.18 4.57 -13.09
CA LYS A 82 5.56 3.29 -12.74
C LYS A 82 5.37 3.25 -11.23
N ALA A 83 4.16 2.99 -10.78
CA ALA A 83 3.83 2.90 -9.38
C ALA A 83 3.22 1.54 -9.06
N LYS A 84 3.67 0.95 -7.95
CA LYS A 84 2.87 -0.05 -7.25
C LYS A 84 2.02 0.63 -6.20
N LYS A 85 0.77 0.20 -6.11
CA LYS A 85 -0.21 0.67 -5.14
C LYS A 85 -0.61 -0.50 -4.25
N ILE A 86 -0.48 -0.35 -2.95
CA ILE A 86 -0.79 -1.39 -1.97
C ILE A 86 -1.75 -0.81 -0.94
N LEU A 87 -2.94 -1.37 -0.84
CA LEU A 87 -3.97 -1.01 0.14
C LEU A 87 -4.11 -2.13 1.16
N ILE A 88 -4.20 -1.78 2.44
CA ILE A 88 -4.46 -2.71 3.54
C ILE A 88 -5.47 -2.10 4.48
N GLN A 89 -6.49 -2.86 4.83
CA GLN A 89 -7.48 -2.49 5.83
C GLN A 89 -7.34 -3.37 7.07
N ILE A 90 -7.24 -2.71 8.22
CA ILE A 90 -7.27 -3.35 9.53
C ILE A 90 -8.47 -2.82 10.31
N ARG A 91 -9.20 -3.74 10.93
CA ARG A 91 -10.34 -3.45 11.81
C ARG A 91 -10.31 -4.35 13.02
N ASP A 92 -10.44 -3.78 14.21
CA ASP A 92 -10.44 -4.51 15.49
C ASP A 92 -9.21 -5.42 15.64
N GLY A 93 -8.04 -4.91 15.25
CA GLY A 93 -6.74 -5.57 15.27
C GLY A 93 -6.60 -6.70 14.24
N ARG A 94 -7.48 -6.77 13.24
CA ARG A 94 -7.50 -7.84 12.24
C ARG A 94 -7.39 -7.29 10.83
N PHE A 95 -6.56 -7.93 10.02
CA PHE A 95 -6.60 -7.76 8.57
C PHE A 95 -8.00 -8.11 8.05
N VAL A 96 -8.62 -7.18 7.33
CA VAL A 96 -9.95 -7.32 6.75
C VAL A 96 -9.89 -7.40 5.24
N HIS A 97 -9.00 -6.63 4.62
CA HIS A 97 -8.92 -6.51 3.19
C HIS A 97 -7.54 -6.03 2.76
N GLY A 98 -7.12 -6.44 1.57
CA GLY A 98 -5.99 -5.82 0.90
C GLY A 98 -6.13 -5.87 -0.61
N GLN A 99 -5.45 -4.96 -1.27
CA GLN A 99 -5.44 -4.85 -2.72
C GLN A 99 -4.08 -4.40 -3.22
N VAL A 100 -3.61 -4.98 -4.33
CA VAL A 100 -2.40 -4.56 -5.03
C VAL A 100 -2.75 -4.12 -6.43
N GLY A 101 -2.11 -3.06 -6.92
CA GLY A 101 -2.28 -2.58 -8.27
C GLY A 101 -0.98 -2.06 -8.85
N ASP A 102 -0.81 -2.24 -10.15
CA ASP A 102 0.23 -1.59 -10.93
C ASP A 102 -0.37 -0.41 -11.70
N PHE A 103 0.38 0.67 -11.80
CA PHE A 103 -0.02 1.86 -12.54
C PHE A 103 1.18 2.45 -13.27
N ASP A 104 0.92 3.01 -14.44
CA ASP A 104 1.88 3.80 -15.20
C ASP A 104 1.18 5.02 -15.82
N GLY A 105 1.94 6.09 -15.99
CA GLY A 105 1.42 7.36 -16.49
C GLY A 105 2.52 8.39 -16.69
N PHE A 106 2.12 9.64 -16.94
CA PHE A 106 3.06 10.75 -17.05
C PHE A 106 3.42 11.31 -15.68
N TRP A 107 4.70 11.65 -15.49
CA TRP A 107 5.22 12.06 -14.18
C TRP A 107 4.55 13.33 -13.64
N ASP A 108 4.19 14.26 -14.52
CA ASP A 108 3.48 15.49 -14.16
C ASP A 108 2.05 15.24 -13.66
N GLU A 109 1.45 14.11 -14.01
CA GLU A 109 0.12 13.68 -13.53
C GLU A 109 0.19 12.91 -12.20
N PHE A 110 1.38 12.46 -11.77
CA PHE A 110 1.54 11.65 -10.55
C PHE A 110 0.98 12.32 -9.28
N PRO A 111 1.23 13.62 -9.01
CA PRO A 111 0.67 14.27 -7.82
C PRO A 111 -0.87 14.28 -7.83
N GLN A 112 -1.47 14.52 -8.99
CA GLN A 112 -2.93 14.48 -9.13
C GLN A 112 -3.45 13.06 -8.89
N TYR A 113 -2.80 12.05 -9.47
CA TYR A 113 -3.18 10.65 -9.29
C TYR A 113 -3.19 10.23 -7.81
N VAL A 114 -2.18 10.62 -7.03
CA VAL A 114 -2.13 10.38 -5.58
C VAL A 114 -3.27 11.12 -4.89
N SER A 115 -3.47 12.41 -5.18
CA SER A 115 -4.47 13.24 -4.49
C SER A 115 -5.92 12.82 -4.72
N GLU A 116 -6.23 12.15 -5.84
CA GLU A 116 -7.60 11.73 -6.14
C GLU A 116 -8.03 10.47 -5.37
N ASP A 117 -7.09 9.71 -4.82
CA ASP A 117 -7.27 8.57 -3.90
C ASP A 117 -8.50 7.68 -4.16
N ARG A 118 -8.77 7.42 -5.44
CA ARG A 118 -10.00 6.73 -5.90
C ARG A 118 -10.18 5.33 -5.30
N TRP A 119 -9.09 4.69 -4.86
CA TRP A 119 -9.13 3.38 -4.21
C TRP A 119 -9.63 3.42 -2.78
N VAL A 120 -9.29 4.45 -2.01
CA VAL A 120 -9.78 4.59 -0.63
C VAL A 120 -11.28 4.72 -0.67
N ARG A 121 -11.79 5.58 -1.55
CA ARG A 121 -13.24 5.71 -1.77
C ARG A 121 -13.86 4.39 -2.21
N SER A 122 -13.25 3.63 -3.12
CA SER A 122 -13.80 2.33 -3.53
C SER A 122 -13.77 1.29 -2.40
N ALA A 123 -12.67 1.18 -1.65
CA ALA A 123 -12.50 0.21 -0.56
C ALA A 123 -13.43 0.51 0.62
N VAL A 124 -13.58 1.80 0.96
CA VAL A 124 -14.48 2.27 2.02
C VAL A 124 -15.94 2.14 1.61
N LEU A 125 -16.29 2.46 0.35
CA LEU A 125 -17.69 2.44 -0.12
C LEU A 125 -18.21 1.06 -0.55
N GLN A 126 -17.35 0.14 -1.02
CA GLN A 126 -17.82 -1.16 -1.52
C GLN A 126 -17.91 -2.27 -0.46
N GLY A 127 -17.54 -2.01 0.79
CA GLY A 127 -17.73 -2.96 1.88
C GLY A 127 -17.05 -4.29 1.60
N GLY A 128 -15.71 -4.30 1.75
CA GLY A 128 -14.81 -5.45 1.75
C GLY A 128 -15.45 -6.82 1.48
N VAL A 129 -15.46 -7.23 0.22
CA VAL A 129 -15.52 -8.64 -0.14
C VAL A 129 -14.49 -8.87 -1.23
N ASN A 130 -13.30 -9.31 -0.83
CA ASN A 130 -12.48 -10.22 -1.62
C ASN A 130 -11.85 -11.21 -0.65
N ASP A 131 -11.90 -12.48 -1.05
CA ASP A 131 -11.46 -13.63 -0.28
C ASP A 131 -9.96 -13.52 0.03
N ASP A 132 -9.53 -13.78 1.27
CA ASP A 132 -8.12 -13.65 1.73
C ASP A 132 -7.14 -14.43 0.84
N SER A 133 -7.65 -15.42 0.09
CA SER A 133 -6.91 -16.26 -0.85
C SER A 133 -6.41 -15.51 -2.11
N GLU A 134 -7.22 -14.62 -2.70
CA GLU A 134 -6.83 -13.93 -3.94
C GLU A 134 -5.76 -12.87 -3.70
N PHE A 135 -5.77 -12.23 -2.54
CA PHE A 135 -4.75 -11.26 -2.13
C PHE A 135 -3.40 -11.94 -1.87
N SER A 136 -3.41 -13.10 -1.18
CA SER A 136 -2.23 -13.92 -0.95
C SER A 136 -1.57 -14.34 -2.27
N ASP A 137 -2.35 -14.80 -3.25
CA ASP A 137 -1.84 -15.27 -4.53
C ASP A 137 -1.24 -14.12 -5.37
N GLN A 138 -1.85 -12.93 -5.34
CA GLN A 138 -1.31 -11.74 -6.01
C GLN A 138 0.00 -11.26 -5.37
N PHE A 139 0.11 -11.31 -4.04
CA PHE A 139 1.35 -10.94 -3.34
C PHE A 139 2.46 -11.97 -3.56
N ALA A 140 2.14 -13.26 -3.53
CA ALA A 140 3.10 -14.33 -3.79
C ALA A 140 3.67 -14.24 -5.21
N ALA A 141 2.82 -13.95 -6.20
CA ALA A 141 3.26 -13.77 -7.60
C ALA A 141 4.09 -12.49 -7.82
N ALA A 142 3.94 -11.46 -6.99
CA ALA A 142 4.73 -10.23 -7.06
C ALA A 142 6.12 -10.35 -6.39
N ALA A 143 6.29 -11.35 -5.53
CA ALA A 143 7.52 -11.61 -4.77
C ALA A 143 8.49 -12.61 -5.46
N GLU A 144 8.08 -13.27 -6.55
CA GLU A 144 8.95 -14.04 -7.47
C GLU A 144 9.64 -13.13 -8.50
#